data_AF-A0A1B1TQG0-F1
#
_entry.id   AF-A0A1B1TQG0-F1
#
_cell.length_a   1.000
_cell.length_b   1.000
_cell.length_c   1.000
_cell.angle_alpha   90.00
_cell.angle_beta   90.00
_cell.angle_gamma   90.00
#
_symmetry.space_group_name_H-M   'P 1'
#
loop_
_entity.id
_entity.type
_entity.pdbx_description
1 polymer ?
#
loop_
_entity_poly.entity_id
_entity_poly.type
_entity_poly.pdbx_seq_one_letter_code
_entity_poly.pdbx_strand_id
1 'polypeptide(L)'
;MIDTLLKTLKLFGVFCLGSVGFAFIANGVTSASLRYSDEWLAVLFLMLLAFGLEVWIYKKFYKKWRIVFLNYMISHFAAFFAGIPWLFLMGAGSYDMAWIVFLGIWLPIAYFSLDQLDYFKRLELKVKEQQAQIDGFTDQKIQIQKQIETMKTRLDNQRRYGK
;
A
#
# COMPACT_ATOMS: atom_id res chain seq x y z
N MET A 1 -6.65 -5.56 -14.98
CA MET A 1 -7.48 -6.70 -14.56
C MET A 1 -6.65 -7.96 -14.32
N ILE A 2 -6.11 -8.64 -15.34
CA ILE A 2 -5.32 -9.88 -15.12
C ILE A 2 -4.06 -9.63 -14.29
N ASP A 3 -3.33 -8.54 -14.58
CA ASP A 3 -2.15 -8.15 -13.79
C ASP A 3 -2.49 -7.84 -12.32
N THR A 4 -3.60 -7.13 -12.08
CA THR A 4 -4.11 -6.86 -10.73
C THR A 4 -4.44 -8.16 -10.00
N LEU A 5 -5.13 -9.09 -10.66
CA LEU A 5 -5.46 -10.39 -10.10
C LEU A 5 -4.22 -11.19 -9.71
N LEU A 6 -3.19 -11.22 -10.58
CA LEU A 6 -1.91 -11.88 -10.29
C LEU A 6 -1.20 -11.23 -9.09
N LYS A 7 -1.23 -9.90 -8.98
CA LYS A 7 -0.70 -9.17 -7.82
C LYS A 7 -1.48 -9.52 -6.54
N THR A 8 -2.81 -9.63 -6.61
CA THR A 8 -3.66 -10.02 -5.48
C THR A 8 -3.37 -11.46 -5.04
N LEU A 9 -3.23 -12.40 -5.98
CA LEU A 9 -2.88 -13.79 -5.67
C LEU A 9 -1.48 -13.91 -5.07
N LYS A 10 -0.52 -13.16 -5.60
CA LYS A 10 0.81 -13.06 -5.00
C LYS A 10 0.74 -12.49 -3.58
N LEU A 11 -0.03 -11.43 -3.37
CA LEU A 11 -0.23 -10.83 -2.05
C LEU A 11 -0.85 -11.85 -1.09
N PHE A 12 -1.84 -12.62 -1.54
CA PHE A 12 -2.45 -13.69 -0.76
C PHE A 12 -1.43 -14.75 -0.36
N GLY A 13 -0.58 -15.21 -1.31
CA GLY A 13 0.48 -16.16 -1.00
C GLY A 13 1.49 -15.62 0.02
N VAL A 14 1.88 -14.34 -0.10
CA VAL A 14 2.78 -13.68 0.87
C VAL A 14 2.11 -13.54 2.24
N PHE A 15 0.83 -13.21 2.28
CA PHE A 15 0.03 -13.14 3.51
C PHE A 15 -0.03 -14.51 4.19
N CYS A 16 -0.43 -15.56 3.46
CA CYS A 16 -0.50 -16.91 4.01
C CYS A 16 0.85 -17.35 4.59
N LEU A 17 1.96 -17.13 3.87
CA LEU A 17 3.31 -17.46 4.36
C LEU A 17 3.70 -16.63 5.59
N GLY A 18 3.37 -15.33 5.58
CA GLY A 18 3.62 -14.41 6.69
C GLY A 18 2.86 -14.79 7.96
N SER A 19 1.61 -15.23 7.81
CA SER A 19 0.70 -15.49 8.92
C SER A 19 0.79 -16.90 9.50
N VAL A 20 1.60 -17.81 8.92
CA VAL A 20 1.80 -19.18 9.43
C VAL A 20 2.22 -19.18 10.90
N GLY A 21 3.17 -18.32 11.28
CA GLY A 21 3.66 -18.24 12.66
C GLY A 21 2.54 -17.88 13.65
N PHE A 22 1.65 -16.97 13.27
CA PHE A 22 0.49 -16.60 14.09
C PHE A 22 -0.53 -17.73 14.20
N ALA A 23 -0.76 -18.50 13.13
CA ALA A 23 -1.65 -19.66 13.16
C ALA A 23 -1.13 -20.75 14.12
N PHE A 24 0.18 -21.01 14.13
CA PHE A 24 0.80 -21.95 15.08
C PHE A 24 0.67 -21.47 16.53
N ILE A 25 0.91 -20.19 16.79
CA ILE A 25 0.75 -19.61 18.13
C ILE A 25 -0.70 -19.70 18.58
N ALA A 26 -1.66 -19.28 17.74
CA ALA A 26 -3.08 -19.34 18.06
C ALA A 26 -3.54 -20.78 18.35
N ASN A 27 -3.13 -21.75 17.54
CA ASN A 27 -3.43 -23.17 17.78
C ASN A 27 -2.82 -23.65 19.11
N GLY A 28 -1.56 -23.30 19.39
CA GLY A 28 -0.90 -23.59 20.66
C GLY A 28 -1.67 -23.05 21.87
N VAL A 29 -2.11 -21.79 21.80
CA VAL A 29 -2.90 -21.14 22.87
C VAL A 29 -4.28 -21.79 23.05
N THR A 30 -4.95 -22.17 21.96
CA THR A 30 -6.28 -22.81 22.05
C THR A 30 -6.22 -24.26 22.51
N SER A 31 -5.11 -24.96 22.26
CA SER A 31 -4.94 -26.39 22.57
C SER A 31 -4.35 -26.62 23.96
N ALA A 32 -3.48 -25.72 24.43
CA ALA A 32 -2.96 -25.72 25.79
C ALA A 32 -3.64 -24.61 26.60
N SER A 33 -4.56 -24.97 27.49
CA SER A 33 -5.16 -24.00 28.41
C SER A 33 -4.07 -23.34 29.26
N LEU A 34 -3.70 -22.10 28.94
CA LEU A 34 -2.69 -21.34 29.67
C LEU A 34 -3.19 -21.08 31.09
N ARG A 35 -2.43 -21.53 32.10
CA ARG A 35 -2.81 -21.47 33.52
C ARG A 35 -1.98 -20.46 34.31
N TYR A 36 -0.79 -20.09 33.82
CA TYR A 36 0.15 -19.23 34.56
C TYR A 36 0.48 -17.95 33.79
N SER A 37 0.79 -16.87 34.53
CA SER A 37 1.17 -15.57 33.97
C SER A 37 2.42 -15.64 33.06
N ASP A 38 3.35 -16.51 33.39
CA ASP A 38 4.63 -16.64 32.66
C ASP A 38 4.44 -17.27 31.28
N GLU A 39 3.40 -18.09 31.11
CA GLU A 39 3.03 -18.67 29.83
C GLU A 39 2.48 -17.59 28.87
N TRP A 40 1.78 -16.59 29.39
CA TRP A 40 1.35 -15.43 28.61
C TRP A 40 2.53 -14.55 28.16
N LEU A 41 3.57 -14.40 29.00
CA LEU A 41 4.81 -13.73 28.59
C LEU A 41 5.51 -14.47 27.43
N ALA A 42 5.54 -15.81 27.47
CA ALA A 42 6.08 -16.61 26.38
C ALA A 42 5.26 -16.44 25.09
N VAL A 43 3.93 -16.43 25.17
CA VAL A 43 3.04 -16.17 24.02
C VAL A 43 3.31 -14.78 23.43
N LEU A 44 3.43 -13.74 24.26
CA LEU A 44 3.74 -12.38 23.81
C LEU A 44 5.10 -12.33 23.09
N PHE A 45 6.12 -13.02 23.63
CA PHE A 45 7.43 -13.08 22.99
C PHE A 45 7.38 -13.80 21.63
N LEU A 46 6.65 -14.92 21.54
CA LEU A 46 6.44 -15.63 20.28
C LEU A 46 5.64 -14.78 19.28
N MET A 47 4.65 -14.01 19.72
CA MET A 47 3.90 -13.08 18.87
C MET A 47 4.79 -11.98 18.29
N LEU A 48 5.71 -11.43 19.09
CA LEU A 48 6.69 -10.44 18.60
C LEU A 48 7.63 -11.05 17.56
N LEU A 49 8.10 -12.28 17.78
CA LEU A 49 8.92 -13.00 16.81
C LEU A 49 8.15 -13.29 15.51
N ALA A 50 6.90 -13.75 15.62
CA ALA A 50 6.03 -13.99 14.46
C ALA A 50 5.80 -12.71 13.65
N PHE A 51 5.60 -11.57 14.31
CA PHE A 51 5.50 -10.27 13.65
C PHE A 51 6.79 -9.89 12.92
N GLY A 52 7.94 -10.06 13.57
CA GLY A 52 9.25 -9.82 12.92
C GLY A 52 9.47 -10.70 11.69
N LEU A 53 9.11 -11.97 11.76
CA LEU A 53 9.20 -12.92 10.65
C LEU A 53 8.22 -12.59 9.52
N GLU A 54 7.00 -12.18 9.85
CA GLU A 54 6.02 -11.74 8.86
C GLU A 54 6.55 -10.54 8.08
N VAL A 55 6.98 -9.47 8.77
CA VAL A 55 7.56 -8.29 8.12
C VAL A 55 8.78 -8.67 7.27
N TRP A 56 9.61 -9.60 7.74
CA TRP A 56 10.74 -10.13 6.97
C TRP A 56 10.30 -10.87 5.70
N ILE A 57 9.24 -11.68 5.76
CA ILE A 57 8.65 -12.35 4.59
C ILE A 57 8.20 -11.31 3.56
N TYR A 58 7.42 -10.30 3.97
CA TYR A 58 7.02 -9.21 3.08
C TYR A 58 8.24 -8.49 2.48
N LYS A 59 9.27 -8.23 3.30
CA LYS A 59 10.52 -7.60 2.85
C LYS A 59 11.24 -8.44 1.79
N LYS A 60 11.28 -9.76 1.94
CA LYS A 60 11.89 -10.70 0.99
C LYS A 60 11.20 -10.65 -0.38
N PHE A 61 9.87 -10.55 -0.41
CA PHE A 61 9.11 -10.56 -1.67
C PHE A 61 9.00 -9.18 -2.37
N TYR A 62 8.92 -8.08 -1.62
CA TYR A 62 8.67 -6.74 -2.18
C TYR A 62 9.89 -5.81 -2.23
N LYS A 63 10.99 -6.15 -1.52
CA LYS A 63 12.29 -5.45 -1.46
C LYS A 63 12.25 -3.99 -0.99
N LYS A 64 11.50 -3.09 -1.63
CA LYS A 64 11.40 -1.66 -1.28
C LYS A 64 10.43 -1.46 -0.10
N TRP A 65 10.86 -0.76 0.95
CA TRP A 65 10.05 -0.55 2.17
C TRP A 65 8.71 0.13 1.91
N ARG A 66 8.63 1.12 1.00
CA ARG A 66 7.35 1.72 0.59
C ARG A 66 6.37 0.67 0.04
N ILE A 67 6.86 -0.27 -0.78
CA ILE A 67 6.03 -1.33 -1.37
C ILE A 67 5.63 -2.37 -0.32
N VAL A 68 6.57 -2.74 0.56
CA VAL A 68 6.33 -3.62 1.71
C VAL A 68 5.18 -3.06 2.56
N PHE A 69 5.29 -1.80 2.99
CA PHE A 69 4.29 -1.16 3.84
C PHE A 69 2.91 -1.11 3.18
N LEU A 70 2.82 -0.70 1.91
CA LEU A 70 1.56 -0.62 1.20
C LEU A 70 0.87 -1.98 1.03
N ASN A 71 1.63 -3.02 0.68
CA ASN A 71 1.09 -4.37 0.55
C ASN A 71 0.71 -4.98 1.90
N TYR A 72 1.53 -4.74 2.93
CA TYR A 72 1.25 -5.17 4.31
C TYR A 72 -0.07 -4.56 4.81
N MET A 73 -0.24 -3.25 4.63
CA MET A 73 -1.47 -2.52 5.00
C MET A 73 -2.69 -3.05 4.26
N ILE A 74 -2.61 -3.24 2.93
CA ILE A 74 -3.73 -3.77 2.14
C ILE A 74 -4.13 -5.17 2.63
N SER A 75 -3.15 -6.06 2.84
CA SER A 75 -3.40 -7.43 3.29
C SER A 75 -4.06 -7.48 4.66
N HIS A 76 -3.56 -6.70 5.61
CA HIS A 76 -4.06 -6.68 6.99
C HIS A 76 -5.40 -5.96 7.10
N PHE A 77 -5.62 -4.92 6.29
CA PHE A 77 -6.92 -4.27 6.15
C PHE A 77 -7.96 -5.26 5.63
N ALA A 78 -7.66 -6.00 4.55
CA ALA A 78 -8.54 -7.04 4.03
C ALA A 78 -8.80 -8.16 5.07
N ALA A 79 -7.74 -8.60 5.77
CA ALA A 79 -7.83 -9.61 6.83
C ALA A 79 -8.66 -9.16 8.04
N PHE A 80 -8.61 -7.88 8.40
CA PHE A 80 -9.41 -7.33 9.50
C PHE A 80 -10.91 -7.48 9.21
N PHE A 81 -11.37 -7.07 8.01
CA PHE A 81 -12.78 -7.18 7.64
C PHE A 81 -13.22 -8.62 7.39
N ALA A 82 -12.36 -9.45 6.78
CA ALA A 82 -12.63 -10.86 6.59
C ALA A 82 -12.62 -11.65 7.92
N GLY A 83 -11.85 -11.19 8.90
CA GLY A 83 -11.69 -11.82 10.21
C GLY A 83 -12.94 -11.77 11.08
N ILE A 84 -13.74 -10.70 10.98
CA ILE A 84 -14.97 -10.54 11.78
C ILE A 84 -15.96 -11.70 11.51
N PRO A 85 -16.48 -11.91 10.28
CA PRO A 85 -17.39 -13.01 10.01
C PRO A 85 -16.72 -14.38 10.12
N TRP A 86 -15.42 -14.48 9.86
CA TRP A 86 -14.66 -15.71 10.10
C TRP A 86 -14.74 -16.13 11.57
N LEU A 87 -14.49 -15.22 12.52
CA LEU A 87 -14.58 -15.49 13.96
C LEU A 87 -15.99 -15.93 14.38
N PHE A 88 -17.04 -15.26 13.88
CA PHE A 88 -18.42 -15.66 14.15
C PHE A 88 -18.72 -17.08 13.66
N LEU A 89 -18.28 -17.45 12.46
CA LEU A 89 -18.50 -18.79 11.90
C LEU A 89 -17.69 -19.87 12.62
N MET A 90 -16.45 -19.56 13.04
CA MET A 90 -15.64 -20.45 13.87
C MET A 90 -16.32 -20.70 15.22
N GLY A 91 -16.90 -19.67 15.85
CA GLY A 91 -17.65 -19.79 17.10
C GLY A 91 -18.97 -20.56 16.96
N ALA A 92 -19.59 -20.52 15.78
CA ALA A 92 -20.81 -21.27 15.46
C ALA A 92 -20.54 -22.73 15.02
N GLY A 93 -19.30 -23.22 15.07
CA GLY A 93 -18.92 -24.58 14.65
C GLY A 93 -18.99 -24.82 13.14
N SER A 94 -19.16 -23.75 12.34
CA SER A 94 -19.26 -23.81 10.87
C SER A 94 -17.89 -23.65 10.20
N TYR A 95 -16.94 -24.50 10.55
CA TYR A 95 -15.53 -24.39 10.17
C TYR A 95 -15.30 -24.38 8.65
N ASP A 96 -16.05 -25.19 7.90
CA ASP A 96 -15.92 -25.29 6.44
C ASP A 96 -16.33 -23.98 5.74
N MET A 97 -17.36 -23.31 6.26
CA MET A 97 -17.87 -22.04 5.72
C MET A 97 -17.00 -20.86 6.14
N ALA A 98 -16.32 -20.94 7.29
CA ALA A 98 -15.49 -19.85 7.80
C ALA A 98 -14.42 -19.45 6.79
N TRP A 99 -13.67 -20.41 6.24
CA TRP A 99 -12.62 -20.12 5.25
C TRP A 99 -13.16 -19.63 3.92
N ILE A 100 -14.30 -20.14 3.47
CA ILE A 100 -14.96 -19.67 2.24
C ILE A 100 -15.37 -18.21 2.38
N VAL A 101 -15.99 -17.84 3.51
CA VAL A 101 -16.41 -16.46 3.79
C VAL A 101 -15.20 -15.54 3.97
N PHE A 102 -14.15 -16.01 4.64
CA PHE A 102 -12.90 -15.26 4.77
C PHE A 102 -12.33 -14.93 3.39
N LEU A 103 -12.17 -15.91 2.51
CA LEU A 103 -11.65 -15.69 1.16
C LEU A 103 -12.59 -14.85 0.29
N GLY A 104 -13.91 -15.08 0.42
CA GLY A 104 -14.95 -14.33 -0.29
C GLY A 104 -14.96 -12.85 0.05
N ILE A 105 -14.45 -12.45 1.22
CA ILE A 105 -14.32 -11.05 1.64
C ILE A 105 -12.91 -10.51 1.42
N TRP A 106 -11.89 -11.30 1.77
CA TRP A 106 -10.49 -10.89 1.66
C TRP A 106 -10.08 -10.59 0.22
N LEU A 107 -10.42 -11.50 -0.72
CA LEU A 107 -10.00 -11.37 -2.12
C LEU A 107 -10.57 -10.11 -2.80
N PRO A 108 -11.88 -9.81 -2.72
CA PRO A 108 -12.40 -8.57 -3.29
C PRO A 108 -11.77 -7.31 -2.69
N ILE A 109 -11.65 -7.22 -1.36
CA ILE A 109 -11.08 -6.04 -0.70
C ILE A 109 -9.62 -5.83 -1.13
N ALA A 110 -8.82 -6.89 -1.12
CA ALA A 110 -7.42 -6.84 -1.53
C ALA A 110 -7.29 -6.47 -3.02
N TYR A 111 -8.14 -7.03 -3.89
CA TYR A 111 -8.17 -6.71 -5.32
C TYR A 111 -8.48 -5.24 -5.59
N PHE A 112 -9.58 -4.71 -5.03
CA PHE A 112 -9.96 -3.31 -5.22
C PHE A 112 -8.92 -2.35 -4.64
N SER A 113 -8.36 -2.68 -3.48
CA SER A 113 -7.31 -1.86 -2.85
C SER A 113 -6.04 -1.79 -3.70
N LEU A 114 -5.63 -2.92 -4.32
CA LEU A 114 -4.49 -2.94 -5.23
C LEU A 114 -4.78 -2.18 -6.54
N ASP A 115 -5.98 -2.29 -7.09
CA ASP A 115 -6.38 -1.54 -8.28
C ASP A 115 -6.38 -0.02 -8.01
N GLN A 116 -6.94 0.38 -6.88
CA GLN A 116 -6.97 1.77 -6.45
C GLN A 116 -5.57 2.34 -6.18
N LEU A 117 -4.68 1.52 -5.62
CA LEU A 117 -3.28 1.89 -5.45
C LEU A 117 -2.57 2.13 -6.80
N ASP A 118 -2.82 1.30 -7.81
CA ASP A 118 -2.27 1.50 -9.16
C ASP A 118 -2.93 2.69 -9.89
N TYR A 119 -4.21 2.98 -9.62
CA TYR A 119 -4.84 4.23 -10.04
C TYR A 119 -4.13 5.47 -9.45
N PHE A 120 -3.90 5.49 -8.14
CA PHE A 120 -3.22 6.62 -7.49
C PHE A 120 -1.79 6.83 -7.99
N LYS A 121 -1.03 5.76 -8.25
CA LYS A 121 0.32 5.89 -8.85
C LYS A 121 0.28 6.54 -10.24
N ARG A 122 -0.70 6.17 -11.07
CA ARG A 122 -0.88 6.77 -12.40
C ARG A 122 -1.27 8.25 -12.29
N LEU A 123 -2.07 8.59 -11.30
CA LEU A 123 -2.47 9.96 -11.03
C LEU A 123 -1.28 10.80 -10.52
N GLU A 124 -0.46 10.24 -9.63
CA GLU A 124 0.79 10.87 -9.15
C GLU A 124 1.76 11.15 -10.32
N LEU A 125 1.88 10.22 -11.26
CA LEU A 125 2.71 10.41 -12.47
C LEU A 125 2.16 11.54 -13.36
N LYS A 126 0.85 11.53 -13.66
CA LYS A 126 0.22 12.58 -14.46
C LYS A 126 0.37 13.97 -13.83
N VAL A 127 0.21 14.08 -12.51
CA VAL A 127 0.41 15.36 -11.80
C VAL A 127 1.86 15.84 -11.93
N LYS A 128 2.84 14.95 -11.84
CA LYS A 128 4.26 15.31 -12.06
C LYS A 128 4.54 15.75 -13.49
N GLU A 129 3.97 15.08 -14.48
CA GLU A 129 4.08 15.47 -15.89
C GLU A 129 3.46 16.84 -16.15
N GLN A 130 2.27 17.10 -15.60
CA GLN A 130 1.62 18.41 -15.70
C GLN A 130 2.41 19.51 -15.00
N GLN A 131 2.97 19.23 -13.83
CA GLN A 131 3.84 20.18 -13.12
C GLN A 131 5.06 20.54 -13.96
N ALA A 132 5.73 19.55 -14.57
CA ALA A 132 6.88 19.80 -15.44
C ALA A 132 6.52 20.65 -16.67
N GLN A 133 5.31 20.47 -17.24
CA GLN A 133 4.83 21.32 -18.33
C GLN A 133 4.58 22.77 -17.88
N ILE A 134 3.98 22.96 -16.70
CA ILE A 134 3.74 24.29 -16.11
C ILE A 134 5.06 25.02 -15.87
N ASP A 135 6.05 24.33 -15.33
CA ASP A 135 7.38 24.90 -15.09
C ASP A 135 8.02 25.32 -16.43
N GLY A 136 7.92 24.48 -17.47
CA GLY A 136 8.38 24.82 -18.82
C GLY A 136 7.67 26.04 -19.44
N PHE A 137 6.35 26.16 -19.29
CA PHE A 137 5.60 27.35 -19.73
C PHE A 137 5.98 28.60 -18.93
N THR A 138 6.28 28.45 -17.64
CA THR A 138 6.70 29.56 -16.78
C THR A 138 8.05 30.12 -17.23
N ASP A 139 9.01 29.24 -17.55
CA ASP A 139 10.31 29.65 -18.09
C ASP A 139 10.18 30.37 -19.43
N GLN A 140 9.36 29.84 -20.34
CA GLN A 140 9.08 30.50 -21.63
C GLN A 140 8.44 31.88 -21.45
N LYS A 141 7.49 32.01 -20.52
CA LYS A 141 6.86 33.30 -20.19
C LYS A 141 7.90 34.31 -19.70
N ILE A 142 8.81 33.91 -18.83
CA ILE A 142 9.89 34.77 -18.32
C ILE A 142 10.80 35.22 -19.47
N GLN A 143 11.16 34.31 -20.39
CA GLN A 143 11.98 34.66 -21.56
C GLN A 143 11.26 35.67 -22.47
N ILE A 144 9.98 35.44 -22.78
CA ILE A 144 9.17 36.35 -23.61
C ILE A 144 9.04 37.71 -22.93
N GLN A 145 8.79 37.76 -21.62
CA GLN A 145 8.73 39.03 -20.87
C GLN A 145 10.04 39.82 -20.98
N LYS A 146 11.20 39.15 -20.82
CA LYS A 146 12.51 39.78 -21.01
C LYS A 146 12.71 40.31 -22.44
N GLN A 147 12.28 39.55 -23.45
CA GLN A 147 12.34 39.99 -24.85
C GLN A 147 11.46 41.23 -25.10
N ILE A 148 10.23 41.23 -24.58
CA ILE A 148 9.31 42.38 -24.67
C ILE A 148 9.91 43.60 -23.98
N GLU A 149 10.45 43.44 -22.78
CA GLU A 149 11.06 44.53 -22.03
C GLU A 149 12.28 45.13 -22.75
N THR A 150 13.11 44.26 -23.35
CA THR A 150 14.25 44.67 -24.18
C THR A 150 13.81 45.38 -25.46
N MET A 151 12.76 44.88 -26.13
CA MET A 151 12.21 45.55 -27.32
C MET A 151 11.59 46.91 -26.96
N LYS A 152 10.90 47.00 -25.83
CA LYS A 152 10.32 48.26 -25.34
C LYS A 152 11.40 49.29 -25.06
N THR A 153 12.49 48.92 -24.38
CA THR A 153 13.63 49.82 -24.14
C THR A 153 14.30 50.24 -25.44
N ARG A 154 14.46 49.34 -26.42
CA ARG A 154 14.98 49.70 -27.75
C ARG A 154 14.08 50.69 -28.49
N LEU A 155 12.77 50.48 -28.48
CA LEU A 155 11.78 51.38 -29.08
C LEU A 155 11.77 52.75 -28.41
N ASP A 156 11.82 52.80 -27.08
CA ASP A 156 11.87 54.05 -26.32
C ASP A 156 13.18 54.81 -26.60
N ASN A 157 14.31 54.11 -26.72
CA ASN A 157 15.58 54.71 -27.11
C ASN A 157 15.57 55.22 -28.56
N GLN A 158 14.99 54.48 -29.50
CA GLN A 158 14.79 54.95 -30.88
C GLN A 158 13.89 56.19 -30.92
N ARG A 159 12.80 56.25 -30.14
CA ARG A 159 11.96 57.46 -30.05
C ARG A 159 12.70 58.66 -29.45
N ARG A 160 13.59 58.44 -28.48
CA ARG A 160 14.31 59.53 -27.80
C ARG A 160 15.54 60.03 -28.55
N TYR A 161 16.24 59.16 -29.26
CA TYR A 161 17.54 59.48 -29.87
C TYR A 161 17.57 59.26 -31.38
N GLY A 162 16.55 58.64 -31.97
CA GLY A 162 16.37 58.53 -33.41
C GLY A 162 15.75 59.80 -33.96
N LYS A 163 16.59 60.65 -34.57
CA LYS A 163 16.16 61.63 -35.56
C LYS A 163 15.77 60.93 -36.85
#